data_AF-A0A0T1TRR0-F1
#
_entry.id   AF-A0A0T1TRR0-F1
#
_cell.length_a   1.000
_cell.length_b   1.000
_cell.length_c   1.000
_cell.angle_alpha   90.00
_cell.angle_beta   90.00
_cell.angle_gamma   90.00
#
_symmetry.space_group_name_H-M   'P 1'
#
loop_
_entity.id
_entity.type
_entity.pdbx_description
1 polymer ?
#
loop_
_entity_poly.entity_id
_entity_poly.type
_entity_poly.pdbx_seq_one_letter_code
_entity_poly.pdbx_strand_id
1 'polypeptide(L)' 'MSLQEPEVLLVSAGTEACTCDWYLELEWSSQGRSGTVRIDDHGRPFRTTSIKGLPHYWYRGPAGWVPMTTAADGEAETGG' A
#
# COMPACT_ATOMS: atom_id res chain seq x y z
N MET A 1 4.39 34.12 6.77
CA MET A 1 3.82 32.79 6.52
C MET A 1 4.33 31.85 7.59
N SER A 2 3.41 31.11 8.22
CA SER A 2 3.68 30.21 9.33
C SER A 2 4.67 29.12 8.92
N LEU A 3 5.80 29.01 9.62
CA LEU A 3 6.79 27.92 9.49
C LEU A 3 6.44 26.72 10.40
N GLN A 4 5.27 26.75 11.03
CA GLN A 4 4.94 25.88 12.17
C GLN A 4 3.91 24.80 11.83
N GLU A 5 3.26 24.89 10.67
CA GLU A 5 2.30 23.89 10.19
C GLU A 5 2.95 23.08 9.08
N PRO A 6 3.24 21.78 9.28
CA PRO A 6 3.81 20.95 8.24
C PRO A 6 2.77 20.70 7.14
N GLU A 7 3.22 20.71 5.89
CA GLU A 7 2.45 20.12 4.82
C GLU A 7 2.55 18.59 4.93
N VAL A 8 1.40 17.92 5.03
CA VAL A 8 1.32 16.46 5.17
C VAL A 8 0.75 15.89 3.88
N LEU A 9 1.52 15.00 3.24
CA LEU A 9 1.08 14.25 2.07
C LEU A 9 0.71 12.83 2.49
N LEU A 10 -0.54 12.42 2.24
CA LEU A 10 -0.99 11.04 2.40
C LEU A 10 -0.90 10.32 1.06
N VAL A 11 -0.14 9.23 1.01
CA VAL A 11 0.01 8.42 -0.20
C VAL A 11 -0.50 7.01 0.08
N SER A 12 -1.39 6.54 -0.80
CA SER A 12 -1.92 5.17 -0.80
C SER A 12 -1.48 4.47 -2.07
N ALA A 13 -0.85 3.30 -1.94
CA ALA A 13 -0.44 2.47 -3.06
C ALA A 13 -1.18 1.13 -3.01
N GLY A 14 -1.77 0.73 -4.13
CA GLY A 14 -2.44 -0.55 -4.33
C GLY A 14 -1.96 -1.20 -5.62
N THR A 15 -1.97 -2.53 -5.65
CA THR A 15 -1.63 -3.33 -6.82
C THR A 15 -2.60 -4.49 -6.96
N GLU A 16 -2.95 -4.85 -8.19
CA GLU A 16 -3.84 -5.98 -8.44
C GLU A 16 -3.09 -7.29 -8.64
N ALA A 17 -1.96 -7.28 -9.36
CA ALA A 17 -1.33 -8.48 -9.89
C ALA A 17 0.22 -8.49 -9.86
N CYS A 18 0.86 -7.46 -9.30
CA CYS A 18 2.32 -7.45 -9.11
C CYS A 18 2.69 -7.34 -7.63
N THR A 19 3.87 -7.86 -7.29
CA THR A 19 4.66 -7.27 -6.20
C THR A 19 5.49 -6.18 -6.84
N CYS A 20 5.17 -4.93 -6.54
CA CYS A 20 5.78 -3.77 -7.17
C CYS A 20 6.62 -3.00 -6.16
N ASP A 21 7.84 -2.68 -6.58
CA ASP A 21 8.77 -1.82 -5.87
C ASP A 21 8.66 -0.40 -6.43
N TRP A 22 8.50 0.61 -5.57
CA TRP A 22 8.25 1.99 -5.98
C TRP A 22 8.90 3.02 -5.06
N TYR A 23 9.04 4.25 -5.56
CA TYR A 23 9.49 5.42 -4.81
C TYR A 23 8.79 6.66 -5.40
N LEU A 24 8.83 7.78 -4.68
CA LEU A 24 8.31 9.05 -5.19
C LEU A 24 9.47 10.02 -5.40
N GLU A 25 9.31 10.88 -6.39
CA GLU A 25 10.09 12.10 -6.54
C GLU A 25 9.16 13.27 -6.27
N LEU A 26 9.51 14.09 -5.28
CA LEU A 26 8.78 15.30 -4.93
C LEU A 26 9.57 16.51 -5.38
N GLU A 27 9.06 17.20 -6.38
CA GLU A 27 9.51 18.53 -6.76
C GLU A 27 8.95 19.56 -5.78
N TRP A 28 9.80 20.43 -5.25
CA TRP A 28 9.40 21.42 -4.23
C TRP A 28 10.02 22.79 -4.49
N SER A 29 9.37 23.83 -3.98
CA SER A 29 9.86 25.19 -3.93
C SER A 29 9.41 25.86 -2.62
N SER A 30 10.33 26.55 -1.94
CA SER A 30 10.05 27.27 -0.69
C SER A 30 11.04 28.40 -0.48
N GLN A 31 10.54 29.62 -0.27
CA GLN A 31 11.32 30.82 0.05
C GLN A 31 12.57 31.03 -0.84
N GLY A 32 12.41 30.86 -2.15
CA GLY A 32 13.50 31.04 -3.14
C GLY A 32 14.45 29.85 -3.27
N ARG A 33 14.22 28.75 -2.56
CA ARG A 33 14.90 27.47 -2.75
C ARG A 33 13.98 26.50 -3.48
N SER A 34 14.54 25.60 -4.26
CA SER A 34 13.81 24.53 -4.93
C SER A 34 14.66 23.27 -5.03
N GLY A 35 14.04 22.15 -5.38
CA GLY A 35 14.73 20.91 -5.69
C GLY A 35 13.78 19.74 -5.86
N THR A 36 14.37 18.57 -6.04
CA THR A 36 13.65 17.29 -6.07
C THR A 36 14.18 16.43 -4.93
N VAL A 37 13.27 15.87 -4.13
CA VAL A 37 13.62 14.91 -3.08
C VAL A 37 13.03 13.55 -3.41
N ARG A 38 13.84 12.51 -3.25
CA ARG A 38 13.39 11.13 -3.34
C ARG A 38 12.79 10.69 -2.01
N ILE A 39 11.61 10.09 -2.06
CA ILE A 39 10.92 9.52 -0.89
C ILE A 39 10.87 8.01 -1.08
N ASP A 40 11.53 7.29 -0.17
CA ASP A 40 11.68 5.84 -0.18
C ASP A 40 11.82 5.28 1.26
N ASP A 41 11.93 3.95 1.40
CA ASP A 41 12.18 3.26 2.67
C ASP A 41 13.68 3.19 2.96
N HIS A 42 14.25 4.28 3.51
CA HIS A 42 15.63 4.32 3.96
C HIS A 42 16.66 3.87 2.90
N GLY A 43 16.51 4.34 1.66
CA GLY A 43 17.37 3.98 0.53
C GLY A 43 16.93 2.73 -0.24
N ARG A 44 15.80 2.11 0.14
CA ARG A 44 15.16 1.02 -0.61
C ARG A 44 13.80 1.46 -1.12
N PRO A 45 13.34 0.99 -2.29
CA PRO A 45 11.98 1.24 -2.73
C PRO A 45 10.97 0.67 -1.72
N PHE A 46 9.83 1.34 -1.58
CA PHE A 46 8.66 0.76 -0.94
C PHE A 46 8.20 -0.46 -1.73
N ARG A 47 7.63 -1.45 -1.03
CA ARG A 47 7.07 -2.64 -1.66
C ARG A 47 5.59 -2.76 -1.38
N THR A 48 4.80 -2.88 -2.43
CA THR A 48 3.36 -3.14 -2.35
C THR A 48 3.06 -4.44 -3.08
N THR A 49 2.29 -5.32 -2.44
CA THR A 49 1.85 -6.60 -3.01
C THR A 49 0.34 -6.75 -2.87
N SER A 50 -0.24 -7.58 -3.73
CA SER A 50 -1.66 -7.88 -3.74
C SER A 50 -1.94 -9.08 -2.85
N ILE A 51 -3.06 -9.06 -2.14
CA ILE A 51 -3.61 -10.24 -1.46
C ILE A 51 -4.63 -10.98 -2.32
N LYS A 52 -4.88 -10.52 -3.57
CA LYS A 52 -5.84 -11.14 -4.48
C LYS A 52 -5.47 -12.60 -4.73
N GLY A 53 -6.42 -13.51 -4.50
CA GLY A 53 -6.22 -14.95 -4.65
C GLY A 53 -5.42 -15.62 -3.54
N LEU A 54 -5.01 -14.89 -2.49
CA LEU A 54 -4.42 -15.49 -1.30
C LEU A 54 -5.53 -15.85 -0.29
N PRO A 55 -5.36 -16.94 0.48
CA PRO A 55 -6.29 -17.27 1.56
C PRO A 55 -6.25 -16.18 2.63
N HIS A 56 -7.43 -15.75 3.06
CA HIS A 56 -7.58 -14.78 4.13
C HIS A 56 -7.80 -15.51 5.46
N TYR A 57 -7.35 -14.94 6.59
CA TYR A 57 -7.52 -15.53 7.92
C TYR A 57 -8.00 -14.53 8.96
N TRP A 58 -8.90 -14.97 9.85
CA TRP A 58 -9.27 -14.27 11.09
C TRP A 58 -8.49 -14.81 12.28
N TYR A 59 -8.11 -13.95 13.22
CA TYR A 59 -7.61 -14.41 14.52
C TYR A 59 -8.77 -14.58 15.50
N ARG A 60 -9.00 -15.82 15.97
CA ARG A 60 -10.18 -16.20 16.78
C ARG A 60 -9.78 -16.71 18.17
N GLY A 61 -9.06 -15.88 18.92
CA GLY A 61 -8.74 -16.13 20.33
C GLY A 61 -8.05 -17.49 20.55
N PRO A 62 -8.54 -18.36 21.47
CA PRO A 62 -7.94 -19.68 21.72
C PRO A 62 -7.89 -20.60 20.50
N ALA A 63 -8.75 -20.38 19.49
CA ALA A 63 -8.76 -21.16 18.26
C ALA A 63 -7.69 -20.72 17.26
N GLY A 64 -6.97 -19.63 17.52
CA GLY A 64 -5.89 -19.14 16.66
C GLY A 64 -6.38 -18.60 15.31
N TRP A 65 -5.52 -18.65 14.29
CA TRP A 65 -5.86 -18.24 12.93
C TRP A 65 -6.82 -19.25 12.28
N VAL A 66 -7.99 -18.79 11.87
CA VAL A 66 -8.99 -19.58 11.15
C VAL A 66 -9.22 -18.97 9.77
N PRO A 67 -9.39 -19.77 8.70
CA PRO A 67 -9.70 -19.23 7.38
C PRO A 67 -10.91 -18.30 7.43
N MET A 68 -10.84 -17.17 6.71
CA MET A 68 -12.03 -16.41 6.37
C MET A 68 -12.72 -17.15 5.23
N THR A 69 -13.59 -18.11 5.54
CA THR A 69 -14.48 -18.68 4.53
C THR A 69 -15.49 -17.60 4.15
N THR A 70 -15.29 -16.96 3.01
CA THR A 70 -16.38 -16.26 2.32
C THR A 70 -17.09 -17.31 1.46
N ALA A 71 -18.41 -17.23 1.33
CA ALA A 71 -19.19 -18.16 0.49
C ALA A 71 -18.75 -18.17 -1.01
N ALA A 72 -17.77 -17.35 -1.38
CA ALA A 72 -17.14 -17.30 -2.70
C ALA A 72 -16.03 -18.34 -2.93
N ASP A 73 -15.73 -19.21 -1.95
CA ASP A 73 -14.88 -20.40 -2.19
C ASP A 73 -15.60 -21.47 -3.04
N GLY A 74 -16.87 -21.24 -3.41
CA GLY A 74 -17.71 -22.16 -4.17
C GLY A 74 -18.02 -21.77 -5.62
N GLU A 75 -17.62 -20.59 -6.11
CA GLU A 75 -18.11 -20.12 -7.42
C GLU A 75 -16.98 -19.50 -8.27
N ALA A 76 -16.04 -20.34 -8.69
CA ALA A 76 -15.47 -20.18 -10.03
C ALA A 76 -16.50 -20.72 -11.03
N GLU A 77 -17.61 -20.00 -11.18
CA GLU A 77 -18.60 -20.33 -12.19
C GLU A 77 -17.98 -20.15 -13.57
N THR A 78 -18.11 -21.22 -14.33
CA THR A 78 -17.76 -21.33 -15.73
C THR A 78 -18.88 -20.71 -16.55
N GLY A 79 -18.54 -19.84 -17.50
CA GLY A 79 -19.31 -19.66 -18.75
C GLY A 79 -20.03 -18.32 -18.94
N GLY A 80 -19.76 -17.70 -20.09
CA GLY A 80 -20.51 -16.55 -20.63
C GLY A 80 -19.68 -15.63 -21.49
#